data_AF-A0A8J4SEM9-F1
#
_entry.id   AF-A0A8J4SEM9-F1
#
_cell.length_a   1.000
_cell.length_b   1.000
_cell.length_c   1.000
_cell.angle_alpha   90.00
_cell.angle_beta   90.00
_cell.angle_gamma   90.00
#
_symmetry.space_group_name_H-M   'P 1'
#
loop_
_entity.id
_entity.type
_entity.pdbx_description
1 polymer ?
#
loop_
_entity_poly.entity_id
_entity_poly.type
_entity_poly.pdbx_seq_one_letter_code
_entity_poly.pdbx_strand_id
1 'polypeptide(L)'
;MRRSLAPSQANHATVTSPQLSKPPTKLPKTSSTTDRLSHIYSPSTFISPFRKPLAPLNQSNTHEDIIRTILSKPFKIPIANYQGSSGYESKALGLKRSSSRVALHDPYEEGALVLFSPPEITAHDALKQDAEMQLVHVVVDPMLSKILRPHQREVSTYFCAPTC
;
A
#
# COMPACT_ATOMS: atom_id res chain seq x y z
N MET A 1 -2.09 -35.85 -12.71
CA MET A 1 -1.78 -34.41 -12.84
C MET A 1 -0.30 -34.21 -12.54
N ARG A 2 0.46 -33.65 -13.49
CA ARG A 2 1.90 -33.37 -13.34
C ARG A 2 2.09 -32.23 -12.35
N ARG A 3 2.88 -32.42 -11.30
CA ARG A 3 3.25 -31.37 -10.34
C ARG A 3 4.48 -30.64 -10.90
N SER A 4 4.33 -29.40 -11.37
CA SER A 4 5.48 -28.59 -11.80
C SER A 4 6.31 -28.16 -10.59
N LEU A 5 7.61 -27.96 -10.80
CA LEU A 5 8.52 -27.38 -9.79
C LEU A 5 8.51 -25.85 -9.79
N ALA A 6 7.54 -25.24 -10.47
CA ALA A 6 7.40 -23.80 -10.54
C ALA A 6 7.15 -23.28 -9.12
N PRO A 7 7.97 -22.35 -8.60
CA PRO A 7 7.73 -21.75 -7.30
C PRO A 7 6.38 -21.04 -7.34
N SER A 8 5.45 -21.44 -6.48
CA SER A 8 4.26 -20.64 -6.23
C SER A 8 4.76 -19.33 -5.63
N GLN A 9 4.53 -18.21 -6.32
CA GLN A 9 4.78 -16.87 -5.79
C GLN A 9 3.78 -16.60 -4.64
N ALA A 10 3.96 -17.28 -3.51
CA ALA A 10 3.43 -16.85 -2.23
C ALA A 10 4.32 -15.68 -1.82
N ASN A 11 3.89 -14.47 -2.16
CA ASN A 11 4.51 -13.23 -1.70
C ASN A 11 4.44 -13.21 -0.17
N HIS A 12 5.45 -13.76 0.50
CA HIS A 12 5.73 -13.45 1.88
C HIS A 12 6.34 -12.06 1.90
N ALA A 13 5.48 -11.06 2.08
CA ALA A 13 5.90 -9.72 2.46
C ALA A 13 6.83 -9.86 3.67
N THR A 14 8.10 -9.49 3.51
CA THR A 14 9.04 -9.40 4.62
C THR A 14 8.65 -8.16 5.41
N VAL A 15 7.75 -8.33 6.38
CA VAL A 15 7.54 -7.35 7.43
C VAL A 15 8.77 -7.44 8.33
N THR A 16 9.71 -6.51 8.14
CA THR A 16 10.74 -6.23 9.14
C THR A 16 10.03 -5.67 10.37
N SER A 17 9.72 -6.53 11.33
CA SER A 17 9.28 -6.15 12.67
C SER A 17 10.49 -6.12 13.62
N PRO A 18 10.66 -5.05 14.42
CA PRO A 18 11.67 -5.01 15.46
C PRO A 18 11.24 -5.84 16.68
N GLN A 19 12.20 -6.63 17.19
CA GLN A 19 12.30 -7.19 18.53
C GLN A 19 11.07 -7.91 19.14
N LEU A 20 11.22 -9.23 19.11
CA LEU A 20 10.56 -10.30 19.86
C LEU A 20 10.31 -9.99 21.35
N SER A 21 9.05 -9.80 21.75
CA SER A 21 8.58 -10.20 23.08
C SER A 21 7.97 -11.60 22.98
N LYS A 22 8.40 -12.49 23.88
CA LYS A 22 8.08 -13.94 23.88
C LYS A 22 6.57 -14.16 24.14
N PRO A 23 5.90 -15.08 23.44
CA PRO A 23 4.54 -15.49 23.80
C PRO A 23 4.56 -16.40 25.05
N PRO A 24 3.51 -16.39 25.89
CA PRO A 24 3.43 -17.25 27.06
C PRO A 24 3.25 -18.72 26.65
N THR A 25 4.13 -19.56 27.18
CA THR A 25 4.10 -21.01 27.07
C THR A 25 2.82 -21.57 27.68
N LYS A 26 1.88 -22.07 26.85
CA LYS A 26 0.81 -22.93 27.34
C LYS A 26 1.38 -24.32 27.58
N LEU A 27 1.46 -24.71 28.86
CA LEU A 27 1.76 -26.06 29.31
C LEU A 27 0.69 -27.03 28.77
N PRO A 28 1.06 -28.13 28.07
CA PRO A 28 0.15 -29.23 27.83
C PRO A 28 -0.05 -30.02 29.13
N LYS A 29 -1.31 -30.19 29.52
CA LYS A 29 -1.73 -31.04 30.64
C LYS A 29 -1.41 -32.49 30.28
N THR A 30 -0.66 -33.14 31.15
CA THR A 30 -0.15 -34.50 31.04
C THR A 30 -1.25 -35.53 30.83
N SER A 31 -0.98 -36.46 29.92
CA SER A 31 -1.65 -37.74 29.72
C SER A 31 -1.34 -38.73 30.86
N SER A 32 -2.30 -39.58 31.18
CA SER A 32 -2.05 -40.97 31.59
C SER A 32 -3.22 -41.78 31.02
N THR A 33 -3.06 -42.73 30.11
CA THR A 33 -2.24 -43.94 30.24
C THR A 33 -2.04 -44.63 28.88
N THR A 34 -1.08 -45.56 28.85
CA THR A 34 -0.78 -46.62 27.87
C THR A 34 0.35 -46.36 26.88
N ASP A 35 1.38 -47.19 27.07
CA ASP A 35 2.53 -47.48 26.22
C ASP A 35 2.29 -47.25 24.73
N ARG A 36 3.24 -46.58 24.06
CA ARG A 36 3.57 -46.96 22.69
C ARG A 36 4.96 -46.48 22.29
N LEU A 37 5.79 -47.48 22.01
CA LEU A 37 7.08 -47.47 21.35
C LEU A 37 7.19 -46.36 20.29
N SER A 38 8.34 -45.68 20.29
CA SER A 38 8.74 -44.68 19.31
C SER A 38 8.72 -45.26 17.89
N HIS A 39 7.56 -45.21 17.26
CA HIS A 39 7.42 -45.61 15.87
C HIS A 39 7.98 -44.46 15.04
N ILE A 40 9.22 -44.64 14.57
CA ILE A 40 9.83 -43.79 13.55
C ILE A 40 8.85 -43.75 12.38
N TYR A 41 8.15 -42.64 12.23
CA TYR A 41 7.18 -42.44 11.16
C TYR A 41 7.93 -42.38 9.83
N SER A 42 7.94 -43.48 9.09
CA SER A 42 8.41 -43.51 7.71
C SER A 42 7.19 -43.61 6.80
N PRO A 43 6.95 -42.66 5.90
CA PRO A 43 5.83 -42.70 4.95
C PRO A 43 5.82 -43.95 4.05
N SER A 44 6.94 -44.69 3.99
CA SER A 44 7.09 -45.90 3.18
C SER A 44 6.38 -47.13 3.74
N THR A 45 6.05 -47.18 5.04
CA THR A 45 5.40 -48.36 5.65
C THR A 45 3.91 -48.49 5.32
N PHE A 46 3.29 -47.46 4.76
CA PHE A 46 1.86 -47.47 4.38
C PHE A 46 1.61 -47.71 2.88
N ILE A 47 2.65 -48.08 2.12
CA ILE A 47 2.52 -48.32 0.67
C ILE A 47 2.11 -49.78 0.45
N SER A 48 0.98 -50.01 -0.22
CA SER A 48 0.49 -51.37 -0.44
C SER A 48 1.39 -52.17 -1.39
N PRO A 49 1.60 -53.47 -1.14
CA PRO A 49 2.45 -54.32 -1.99
C PRO A 49 1.90 -54.51 -3.41
N PHE A 50 0.62 -54.19 -3.64
CA PHE A 50 -0.02 -54.26 -4.96
C PHE A 50 0.01 -52.95 -5.74
N ARG A 51 0.51 -51.86 -5.15
CA ARG A 51 0.74 -50.60 -5.88
C ARG A 51 2.12 -50.64 -6.52
N LYS A 52 2.14 -50.73 -7.85
CA LYS A 52 3.37 -50.44 -8.62
C LYS A 52 3.75 -48.98 -8.34
N PRO A 53 4.98 -48.68 -7.87
CA PRO A 53 5.43 -47.30 -7.75
C PRO A 53 5.36 -46.64 -9.12
N LEU A 54 4.88 -45.39 -9.17
CA LEU A 54 4.86 -44.63 -10.42
C LEU A 54 6.31 -44.57 -10.92
N ALA A 55 6.57 -45.14 -12.10
CA ALA A 55 7.88 -45.08 -12.71
C ALA A 55 8.27 -43.59 -12.84
N PRO A 56 9.48 -43.17 -12.41
CA PRO A 56 9.94 -41.83 -12.65
C PRO A 56 9.95 -41.61 -14.15
N LEU A 57 9.02 -40.80 -14.62
CA LEU A 57 8.96 -40.39 -16.01
C LEU A 57 10.18 -39.50 -16.22
N ASN A 58 11.26 -40.07 -16.76
CA ASN A 58 12.39 -39.35 -17.35
C ASN A 58 11.90 -38.56 -18.58
N GLN A 59 10.94 -37.66 -18.36
CA GLN A 59 10.53 -36.68 -19.34
C GLN A 59 11.67 -35.67 -19.38
N SER A 60 12.31 -35.58 -20.54
CA SER A 60 13.38 -34.67 -20.83
C SER A 60 13.20 -33.31 -20.12
N ASN A 61 14.22 -32.91 -19.37
CA ASN A 61 14.28 -31.66 -18.58
C ASN A 61 13.94 -30.38 -19.39
N THR A 62 13.89 -30.48 -20.72
CA THR A 62 13.49 -29.43 -21.68
C THR A 62 12.35 -28.53 -21.19
N HIS A 63 11.24 -29.10 -20.70
CA HIS A 63 10.10 -28.31 -20.21
C HIS A 63 10.45 -27.49 -18.95
N GLU A 64 11.16 -28.10 -18.00
CA GLU A 64 11.57 -27.41 -16.78
C GLU A 64 12.64 -26.36 -17.08
N ASP A 65 13.50 -26.60 -18.05
CA ASP A 65 14.54 -25.65 -18.48
C ASP A 65 13.92 -24.43 -19.18
N ILE A 66 12.87 -24.62 -19.98
CA ILE A 66 12.07 -23.53 -20.55
C ILE A 66 11.43 -22.69 -19.44
N ILE A 67 10.80 -23.33 -18.44
CA ILE A 67 10.19 -22.62 -17.31
C ILE A 67 11.25 -21.84 -16.54
N ARG A 68 12.38 -22.45 -16.21
CA ARG A 68 13.50 -21.77 -15.55
C ARG A 68 14.01 -20.59 -16.35
N THR A 69 14.07 -20.73 -17.66
CA THR A 69 14.48 -19.65 -18.58
C THR A 69 13.48 -18.50 -18.63
N ILE A 70 12.17 -18.78 -18.53
CA ILE A 70 11.13 -17.73 -18.50
C ILE A 70 11.15 -17.00 -17.16
N LEU A 71 11.22 -17.74 -16.04
CA LEU A 71 11.16 -17.17 -14.69
C LEU A 71 12.44 -16.41 -14.29
N SER A 72 13.59 -16.76 -14.87
CA SER A 72 14.85 -16.04 -14.65
C SER A 72 14.97 -14.73 -15.43
N LYS A 73 14.14 -14.52 -16.45
CA LYS A 73 14.15 -13.28 -17.24
C LYS A 73 13.41 -12.18 -16.48
N PRO A 74 14.00 -10.98 -16.30
CA PRO A 74 13.28 -9.85 -15.74
C PRO A 74 12.11 -9.48 -16.65
N PHE A 75 10.97 -9.14 -16.06
CA PHE A 75 9.80 -8.71 -16.81
C PHE A 75 10.11 -7.41 -17.57
N LYS A 76 9.86 -7.41 -18.89
CA LYS A 76 9.97 -6.23 -19.76
C LYS A 76 8.59 -5.86 -20.27
N ILE A 77 8.23 -4.59 -20.09
CA ILE A 77 6.96 -4.05 -20.55
C ILE A 77 6.97 -4.03 -22.08
N PRO A 78 6.01 -4.69 -22.77
CA PRO A 78 6.00 -4.81 -24.23
C PRO A 78 5.49 -3.54 -24.94
N ILE A 79 5.38 -2.42 -24.22
CA ILE A 79 4.92 -1.14 -24.75
C ILE A 79 6.16 -0.30 -25.06
N ALA A 80 6.35 0.05 -26.34
CA ALA A 80 7.46 0.90 -26.76
C ALA A 80 7.37 2.27 -26.07
N ASN A 81 8.50 2.79 -25.58
CA ASN A 81 8.62 4.07 -24.89
C ASN A 81 7.77 4.20 -23.60
N TYR A 82 7.40 3.09 -22.96
CA TYR A 82 6.75 3.16 -21.66
C TYR A 82 7.72 3.70 -20.61
N GLN A 83 7.57 4.98 -20.28
CA GLN A 83 8.12 5.56 -19.07
C GLN A 83 7.10 5.32 -17.97
N GLY A 84 7.32 4.29 -17.15
CA GLY A 84 6.60 4.16 -15.90
C GLY A 84 6.84 5.43 -15.09
N SER A 85 5.78 6.02 -14.52
CA SER A 85 5.95 7.27 -13.78
C SER A 85 6.98 7.06 -12.67
N SER A 86 8.15 7.69 -12.85
CA SER A 86 9.31 7.58 -11.97
C SER A 86 9.12 8.59 -10.83
N GLY A 87 8.35 8.18 -9.81
CA GLY A 87 8.06 9.01 -8.65
C GLY A 87 6.85 8.52 -7.88
N TYR A 88 6.43 9.30 -6.88
CA TYR A 88 5.25 9.13 -5.99
C TYR A 88 3.91 8.82 -6.69
N GLU A 89 3.93 8.70 -8.01
CA GLU A 89 2.85 8.31 -8.92
C GLU A 89 2.88 6.82 -9.29
N SER A 90 3.53 5.96 -8.50
CA SER A 90 3.24 4.52 -8.47
C SER A 90 1.82 4.29 -7.92
N LYS A 91 0.83 4.77 -8.68
CA LYS A 91 -0.59 4.68 -8.44
C LYS A 91 -0.95 3.20 -8.50
N ALA A 92 -1.03 2.54 -7.35
CA ALA A 92 -1.78 1.30 -7.29
C ALA A 92 -3.22 1.62 -7.72
N LEU A 93 -3.65 0.97 -8.81
CA LEU A 93 -5.01 1.09 -9.33
C LEU A 93 -5.98 0.78 -8.17
N GLY A 94 -6.98 1.64 -7.96
CA GLY A 94 -7.97 1.48 -6.89
C GLY A 94 -7.72 2.28 -5.62
N LEU A 95 -6.56 2.94 -5.45
CA LEU A 95 -6.40 3.94 -4.38
C LEU A 95 -6.94 5.30 -4.86
N LYS A 96 -8.14 5.66 -4.38
CA LYS A 96 -8.68 7.01 -4.53
C LYS A 96 -7.69 7.98 -3.88
N ARG A 97 -7.20 8.98 -4.63
CA ARG A 97 -6.42 10.06 -4.01
C ARG A 97 -7.32 10.71 -2.95
N SER A 98 -6.81 10.87 -1.73
CA SER A 98 -7.48 11.72 -0.74
C SER A 98 -7.54 13.13 -1.33
N SER A 99 -8.71 13.52 -1.83
CA SER A 99 -8.97 14.91 -2.25
C SER A 99 -9.17 15.72 -0.97
N SER A 100 -8.07 16.12 -0.34
CA SER A 100 -8.14 17.14 0.70
C SER A 100 -8.70 18.42 0.09
N ARG A 101 -9.54 19.14 0.85
CA ARG A 101 -9.99 20.46 0.44
C ARG A 101 -8.79 21.41 0.45
N VAL A 102 -8.54 22.09 -0.66
CA VAL A 102 -7.42 23.04 -0.82
C VAL A 102 -7.97 24.37 -1.29
N ALA A 103 -7.30 25.46 -0.92
CA ALA A 103 -7.59 26.80 -1.43
C ALA A 103 -7.46 26.84 -2.96
N LEU A 104 -8.27 27.68 -3.62
CA LEU A 104 -8.24 27.80 -5.08
C LEU A 104 -6.98 28.50 -5.59
N HIS A 105 -6.48 29.48 -4.84
CA HIS A 105 -5.27 30.25 -5.13
C HIS A 105 -4.32 30.22 -3.92
N ASP A 106 -3.04 30.47 -4.17
CA ASP A 106 -2.00 30.44 -3.15
C ASP A 106 -2.11 31.67 -2.22
N PRO A 107 -2.32 31.47 -0.89
CA PRO A 107 -2.37 32.58 0.05
C PRO A 107 -1.00 33.23 0.33
N TYR A 108 0.11 32.58 -0.02
CA TYR A 108 1.47 33.07 0.27
C TYR A 108 2.15 33.74 -0.93
N GLU A 109 1.45 33.88 -2.06
CA GLU A 109 1.96 34.58 -3.23
C GLU A 109 2.09 36.10 -2.98
N GLU A 110 3.09 36.73 -3.61
CA GLU A 110 3.29 38.17 -3.51
C GLU A 110 2.07 38.94 -4.07
N GLY A 111 1.47 39.78 -3.23
CA GLY A 111 0.27 40.54 -3.61
C GLY A 111 -1.02 39.72 -3.57
N ALA A 112 -1.02 38.52 -2.98
CA ALA A 112 -2.23 37.78 -2.69
C ALA A 112 -3.14 38.57 -1.74
N LEU A 113 -4.42 38.69 -2.11
CA LEU A 113 -5.44 39.31 -1.26
C LEU A 113 -6.27 38.21 -0.60
N VAL A 114 -5.90 37.90 0.65
CA VAL A 114 -6.56 36.88 1.46
C VAL A 114 -7.79 37.48 2.14
N LEU A 115 -8.96 36.89 1.90
CA LEU A 115 -10.24 37.30 2.50
C LEU A 115 -10.51 36.54 3.80
N PHE A 116 -10.13 35.27 3.85
CA PHE A 116 -10.33 34.42 5.01
C PHE A 116 -9.10 33.53 5.23
N SER A 117 -8.63 33.51 6.47
CA SER A 117 -7.62 32.58 6.94
C SER A 117 -8.26 31.60 7.92
N PRO A 118 -8.14 30.28 7.71
CA PRO A 118 -8.61 29.30 8.68
C PRO A 118 -7.86 29.44 10.01
N PRO A 119 -8.52 29.12 11.14
CA PRO A 119 -7.89 29.15 12.46
C PRO A 119 -6.81 28.08 12.59
N GLU A 120 -5.81 28.35 13.44
CA GLU A 120 -4.77 27.36 13.75
C GLU A 120 -5.37 26.22 14.57
N ILE A 121 -5.41 25.03 13.98
CA ILE A 121 -5.85 23.80 14.64
C ILE A 121 -4.64 22.99 15.11
N THR A 122 -4.76 22.34 16.26
CA THR A 122 -3.70 21.44 16.76
C THR A 122 -3.63 20.18 15.88
N ALA A 123 -2.45 19.57 15.75
CA ALA A 123 -2.26 18.38 14.93
C ALA A 123 -3.20 17.22 15.29
N HIS A 124 -3.55 17.09 16.58
CA HIS A 124 -4.49 16.07 17.06
C HIS A 124 -5.94 16.36 16.66
N ASP A 125 -6.34 17.64 16.67
CA ASP A 125 -7.68 18.04 16.25
C ASP A 125 -7.85 17.96 14.73
N ALA A 126 -6.79 18.26 13.97
CA ALA A 126 -6.75 18.09 12.52
C ALA A 126 -7.00 16.64 12.05
N LEU A 127 -6.53 15.65 12.83
CA LEU A 127 -6.75 14.23 12.52
C LEU A 127 -8.18 13.75 12.82
N LYS A 128 -8.91 14.48 13.68
CA LYS A 128 -10.30 14.17 14.05
C LYS A 128 -11.31 14.83 13.12
N GLN A 129 -10.93 15.91 12.44
CA GLN A 129 -11.80 16.63 11.53
C GLN A 129 -11.96 15.90 10.20
N ASP A 130 -13.16 15.96 9.63
CA ASP A 130 -13.43 15.44 8.30
C ASP A 130 -12.70 16.29 7.25
N ALA A 131 -11.97 15.63 6.34
CA ALA A 131 -11.19 16.29 5.28
C ALA A 131 -12.03 17.15 4.33
N GLU A 132 -13.35 16.92 4.27
CA GLU A 132 -14.30 17.69 3.45
C GLU A 132 -14.78 18.96 4.16
N MET A 133 -14.84 18.93 5.50
CA MET A 133 -15.29 20.05 6.34
C MET A 133 -14.16 20.99 6.74
N GLN A 134 -12.90 20.65 6.42
CA GLN A 134 -11.75 21.48 6.73
C GLN A 134 -11.88 22.87 6.10
N LEU A 135 -11.70 23.90 6.93
CA LEU A 135 -11.67 25.29 6.48
C LEU A 135 -10.40 25.54 5.67
N VAL A 136 -10.53 26.23 4.54
CA VAL A 136 -9.43 26.56 3.62
C VAL A 136 -9.31 28.07 3.45
N HIS A 137 -8.12 28.55 3.08
CA HIS A 137 -7.93 29.96 2.75
C HIS A 137 -8.84 30.37 1.59
N VAL A 138 -9.45 31.55 1.70
CA VAL A 138 -10.19 32.19 0.61
C VAL A 138 -9.34 33.36 0.13
N VAL A 139 -8.93 33.31 -1.14
CA VAL A 139 -8.03 34.28 -1.76
C VAL A 139 -8.71 34.81 -3.01
N VAL A 140 -8.63 36.12 -3.23
CA VAL A 140 -9.12 36.77 -4.45
C VAL A 140 -8.27 36.34 -5.65
N ASP A 141 -8.89 36.22 -6.83
CA ASP A 141 -8.20 35.92 -8.08
C ASP A 141 -6.99 36.86 -8.29
N PRO A 142 -5.78 36.32 -8.54
CA PRO A 142 -4.58 37.11 -8.84
C PRO A 142 -4.73 38.11 -9.98
N MET A 143 -5.64 37.88 -10.94
CA MET A 143 -5.92 38.85 -12.01
C MET A 143 -6.62 40.09 -11.47
N LEU A 144 -7.52 39.93 -10.49
CA LEU A 144 -8.24 41.02 -9.87
C LEU A 144 -7.38 41.73 -8.83
N SER A 145 -6.60 41.00 -8.03
CA SER A 145 -5.75 41.59 -6.98
C SER A 145 -4.79 42.65 -7.53
N LYS A 146 -4.29 42.45 -8.76
CA LYS A 146 -3.39 43.38 -9.47
C LYS A 146 -4.05 44.69 -9.90
N ILE A 147 -5.36 44.67 -10.20
CA ILE A 147 -6.09 45.82 -10.73
C ILE A 147 -6.73 46.65 -9.60
N LEU A 148 -7.03 46.01 -8.46
CA LEU A 148 -7.67 46.66 -7.33
C LEU A 148 -6.78 47.70 -6.64
N ARG A 149 -7.33 48.89 -6.45
CA ARG A 149 -6.73 49.99 -5.67
C ARG A 149 -6.82 49.68 -4.17
N PRO A 150 -5.95 50.27 -3.31
CA PRO A 150 -5.92 49.96 -1.88
C PRO A 150 -7.27 50.02 -1.16
N HIS A 151 -8.06 51.08 -1.39
CA HIS A 151 -9.40 51.21 -0.80
C HIS A 151 -10.37 50.12 -1.27
N GLN A 152 -10.23 49.62 -2.50
CA GLN A 152 -11.09 48.54 -3.01
C GLN A 152 -10.73 47.21 -2.35
N ARG A 153 -9.44 47.00 -2.04
CA ARG A 153 -8.98 45.81 -1.33
C ARG A 153 -9.55 45.78 0.08
N GLU A 154 -9.47 46.88 0.81
CA GLU A 154 -10.09 47.03 2.13
C GLU A 154 -11.59 46.73 2.08
N VAL A 155 -12.32 47.34 1.14
CA VAL A 155 -13.76 47.09 0.97
C VAL A 155 -14.04 45.61 0.70
N SER A 156 -13.26 44.95 -0.18
CA SER A 156 -13.40 43.52 -0.43
C SER A 156 -13.09 42.67 0.80
N THR A 157 -12.09 43.06 1.60
CA THR A 157 -11.76 42.38 2.85
C THR A 157 -12.87 42.55 3.88
N TYR A 158 -13.39 43.77 4.12
CA TYR A 158 -14.46 44.02 5.08
C TYR A 158 -15.80 43.39 4.67
N PHE A 159 -16.10 43.36 3.37
CA PHE A 159 -17.33 42.75 2.88
C PHE A 159 -17.33 41.22 3.04
N CYS A 160 -16.16 40.58 2.87
CA CYS A 160 -16.04 39.13 2.95
C CYS A 160 -15.55 38.63 4.32
N ALA A 161 -15.14 39.53 5.21
CA ALA A 161 -14.84 39.18 6.59
C ALA A 161 -16.09 38.54 7.20
N PRO A 162 -16.01 37.30 7.71
CA PRO A 162 -17.12 36.71 8.41
C PRO A 162 -17.38 37.56 9.65
N THR A 163 -18.47 38.32 9.65
CA THR A 163 -19.07 38.82 10.87
C THR A 163 -19.42 37.61 11.71
N CYS A 164 -18.64 37.38 12.78
CA CYS A 164 -18.88 36.51 13.94
C CYS A 164 -19.39 35.08 13.69
#